data_AF-B1M1V3-F1
#
_entry.id   AF-B1M1V3-F1
#
_cell.length_a   1.000
_cell.length_b   1.000
_cell.length_c   1.000
_cell.angle_alpha   90.00
_cell.angle_beta   90.00
_cell.angle_gamma   90.00
#
_symmetry.space_group_name_H-M   'P 1'
#
loop_
_entity.id
_entity.type
_entity.pdbx_description
1 polymer ?
#
loop_
_entity_poly.entity_id
_entity_poly.type
_entity_poly.pdbx_seq_one_letter_code
_entity_poly.pdbx_strand_id
1 'polypeptide(L)' 'MPLNIRSEEVNQLAEKLASRAGVSKTEAVRLALANELERRESCLSLAERLKPLLDRMDAVPRTGLEADKAFYDSLNDE' A
#
# COMPACT_ATOMS: atom_id res chain seq x y z
N MET A 1 -8.81 -25.75 -12.23
CA MET A 1 -7.79 -26.42 -13.09
C MET A 1 -6.47 -26.46 -12.34
N PRO A 2 -5.66 -27.54 -12.42
CA PRO A 2 -4.35 -27.57 -11.78
C PRO A 2 -3.35 -26.67 -12.54
N LEU A 3 -2.61 -25.83 -11.81
CA LEU A 3 -1.51 -25.05 -12.36
C LEU A 3 -0.30 -25.97 -12.53
N ASN A 4 0.10 -26.26 -13.78
CA ASN A 4 1.24 -27.12 -14.08
C ASN A 4 2.43 -26.27 -14.54
N ILE A 5 3.45 -26.13 -13.68
CA ILE A 5 4.65 -25.35 -13.96
C ILE A 5 5.81 -26.32 -14.19
N ARG A 6 6.37 -26.32 -15.41
CA ARG A 6 7.55 -27.13 -15.78
C ARG A 6 8.81 -26.27 -15.75
N SER A 7 9.15 -25.77 -14.56
CA SER A 7 10.38 -25.00 -14.33
C SER A 7 11.06 -25.50 -13.06
N GLU A 8 12.32 -25.92 -13.22
CA GLU A 8 13.14 -26.39 -12.10
C GLU A 8 13.43 -25.25 -11.11
N GLU A 9 13.64 -24.04 -11.63
CA GLU A 9 13.84 -22.85 -10.80
C GLU A 9 12.63 -22.56 -9.91
N VAL A 10 11.42 -22.65 -10.47
CA VAL A 10 10.17 -22.42 -9.70
C VAL A 10 10.00 -23.50 -8.64
N ASN A 11 10.33 -24.75 -8.94
CA ASN A 11 10.30 -25.83 -7.95
C ASN A 11 11.25 -25.57 -6.78
N GLN A 12 12.47 -25.10 -7.05
CA GLN A 12 13.45 -24.77 -6.02
C GLN A 12 13.00 -23.59 -5.15
N LEU A 13 12.39 -22.56 -5.76
CA LEU A 13 11.80 -21.44 -5.03
C LEU A 13 10.64 -21.88 -4.14
N ALA A 14 9.73 -22.71 -4.66
CA ALA A 14 8.60 -23.25 -3.92
C ALA A 14 9.06 -24.13 -2.75
N GLU A 15 10.06 -25.00 -2.95
CA GLU A 15 10.66 -25.83 -1.90
C GLU A 15 11.27 -24.98 -0.78
N LYS A 16 12.05 -23.95 -1.15
CA LYS A 16 12.70 -23.07 -0.19
C LYS A 16 11.68 -22.30 0.64
N LEU A 17 10.62 -21.80 0.01
CA LEU A 17 9.55 -21.08 0.70
C LEU A 17 8.74 -22.02 1.61
N ALA A 18 8.40 -23.21 1.11
CA ALA A 18 7.71 -24.26 1.87
C ALA A 18 8.50 -24.64 3.13
N SER A 19 9.81 -24.87 2.99
CA SER A 19 10.71 -25.21 4.09
C SER A 19 10.79 -24.11 5.14
N ARG A 20 10.83 -22.84 4.71
CA ARG A 20 10.89 -21.69 5.62
C ARG A 20 9.56 -21.43 6.34
N ALA A 21 8.44 -21.64 5.65
CA ALA A 21 7.11 -21.42 6.20
C ALA A 21 6.54 -22.64 6.94
N GLY A 22 7.18 -23.82 6.83
CA GLY A 22 6.70 -25.06 7.44
C GLY A 22 5.42 -25.59 6.80
N VAL A 23 5.19 -25.33 5.51
CA VAL A 23 3.98 -25.69 4.78
C VAL A 23 4.30 -26.53 3.53
N SER A 24 3.28 -27.06 2.86
CA SER A 24 3.47 -27.79 1.60
C SER A 24 3.91 -26.85 0.46
N LYS A 25 4.52 -27.39 -0.61
CA LYS A 25 4.90 -26.62 -1.81
C LYS A 25 3.72 -25.86 -2.41
N THR A 26 2.57 -26.53 -2.53
CA THR A 26 1.35 -25.92 -3.06
C THR A 26 0.89 -24.75 -2.20
N GLU A 27 0.96 -24.92 -0.88
CA GLU A 27 0.57 -23.89 0.07
C GLU A 27 1.55 -22.71 0.08
N ALA A 28 2.85 -22.98 -0.05
CA ALA A 28 3.87 -21.96 -0.23
C ALA A 28 3.64 -21.12 -1.50
N VAL A 29 3.30 -21.77 -2.62
CA VAL A 29 2.94 -21.09 -3.87
C VAL A 29 1.67 -20.24 -3.69
N ARG A 30 0.64 -20.78 -3.02
CA ARG A 30 -0.59 -20.04 -2.71
C ARG A 30 -0.30 -18.78 -1.90
N LEU A 31 0.51 -18.89 -0.85
CA LEU A 31 0.93 -17.77 0.00
C LEU A 31 1.74 -16.73 -0.78
N ALA A 32 2.69 -17.17 -1.61
CA ALA A 32 3.49 -16.26 -2.43
C ALA A 32 2.62 -15.43 -3.39
N LEU A 33 1.66 -16.08 -4.07
CA LEU A 33 0.74 -15.41 -4.99
C LEU A 33 -0.17 -14.43 -4.26
N ALA A 34 -0.74 -14.83 -3.12
CA ALA A 34 -1.59 -13.96 -2.31
C ALA A 34 -0.83 -12.71 -1.84
N ASN A 35 0.39 -12.89 -1.31
CA ASN A 35 1.21 -11.78 -0.84
C ASN A 35 1.64 -10.84 -1.96
N GLU A 36 1.91 -11.35 -3.17
CA GLU A 36 2.28 -10.51 -4.31
C GLU A 36 1.08 -9.73 -4.85
N LEU A 37 -0.11 -10.35 -4.90
CA LEU A 37 -1.35 -9.64 -5.23
C LEU A 37 -1.62 -8.55 -4.20
N GLU A 38 -1.52 -8.87 -2.90
CA GLU A 38 -1.67 -7.89 -1.85
C GLU A 38 -0.66 -6.76 -2.00
N ARG A 39 0.62 -7.02 -2.29
CA ARG A 39 1.63 -5.96 -2.53
C ARG A 39 1.29 -5.06 -3.72
N ARG A 40 0.67 -5.62 -4.76
CA ARG A 40 0.26 -4.86 -5.95
C ARG A 40 -1.04 -4.09 -5.73
N GLU A 41 -1.97 -4.65 -4.98
CA GLU A 41 -3.28 -4.05 -4.65
C GLU A 41 -3.16 -3.03 -3.51
N SER A 42 -2.25 -3.26 -2.55
CA SER A 42 -1.93 -2.35 -1.45
C SER A 42 -1.11 -1.13 -1.89
N CYS A 43 -0.68 -1.07 -3.16
CA CYS A 43 -0.39 0.18 -3.83
C CYS A 43 -1.69 0.95 -4.10
N LEU A 44 -2.39 1.33 -3.02
CA LEU A 44 -3.32 2.44 -3.07
C LEU A 44 -2.57 3.60 -3.72
N SER A 45 -3.16 4.14 -4.78
CA SER A 45 -2.62 5.32 -5.44
C SER A 45 -2.38 6.42 -4.41
N LEU A 46 -1.42 7.31 -4.68
CA LEU A 46 -1.20 8.46 -3.80
C LEU A 46 -2.51 9.22 -3.53
N ALA A 47 -3.39 9.31 -4.53
CA ALA A 47 -4.72 9.89 -4.41
C ALA A 47 -5.60 9.17 -3.38
N GLU A 48 -5.69 7.84 -3.41
CA GLU A 48 -6.47 7.05 -2.45
C GLU A 48 -5.90 7.14 -1.03
N ARG A 49 -4.58 7.20 -0.90
CA ARG A 49 -3.90 7.39 0.39
C ARG A 49 -4.16 8.77 0.99
N LEU A 50 -4.26 9.81 0.15
CA LEU A 50 -4.51 11.19 0.58
C LEU A 50 -5.99 11.50 0.80
N LYS A 51 -6.90 10.72 0.20
CA LYS A 51 -8.35 10.97 0.26
C LYS A 51 -8.88 11.21 1.68
N PRO A 52 -8.53 10.43 2.73
CA PRO A 52 -9.01 10.70 4.08
C PRO A 52 -8.53 12.04 4.66
N LEU A 53 -7.37 12.54 4.23
CA LEU A 53 -6.85 13.84 4.66
C LEU A 53 -7.56 14.97 3.90
N LEU A 54 -7.75 14.81 2.58
CA LEU A 54 -8.49 15.75 1.76
C LEU A 54 -9.96 15.86 2.21
N ASP A 55 -10.62 14.74 2.50
CA ASP A 55 -12.00 14.73 3.02
C ASP A 55 -12.12 15.50 4.35
N ARG A 56 -11.10 15.40 5.22
CA ARG A 56 -11.05 16.18 6.48
C ARG A 56 -10.86 17.68 6.22
N MET A 57 -10.07 18.06 5.21
CA MET A 57 -9.88 19.46 4.84
C MET A 57 -11.15 20.03 4.20
N ASP A 58 -11.80 19.29 3.31
CA ASP A 58 -13.03 19.70 2.63
C ASP A 58 -14.23 19.82 3.58
N ALA A 59 -14.22 19.07 4.69
CA ALA A 59 -15.22 19.19 5.74
C ALA A 59 -15.13 20.54 6.51
N VAL A 60 -13.99 21.25 6.43
CA VAL A 60 -13.83 22.55 7.08
C VAL A 60 -14.40 23.64 6.16
N PRO A 61 -15.37 24.45 6.62
CA PRO A 61 -15.94 25.52 5.81
C PRO A 61 -14.87 26.55 5.47
N ARG A 62 -14.88 27.02 4.22
CA ARG A 62 -13.99 28.09 3.77
C ARG A 62 -14.30 29.36 4.56
N THR A 63 -13.28 29.92 5.20
CA THR A 63 -13.39 31.14 6.01
C THR A 63 -13.62 32.39 5.15
N GLY A 64 -13.23 32.35 3.87
CA GLY A 64 -13.28 33.51 2.98
C GLY A 64 -12.27 34.61 3.32
N LEU A 65 -11.39 34.37 4.30
CA LEU A 65 -10.34 35.27 4.72
C LEU A 65 -9.11 35.08 3.82
N GLU A 66 -8.47 36.19 3.43
CA GLU A 66 -7.18 36.15 2.75
C GLU A 66 -6.07 36.01 3.79
N ALA A 67 -5.24 34.98 3.64
CA ALA A 67 -4.00 34.85 4.40
C ALA A 67 -2.95 35.79 3.78
N ASP A 68 -3.07 37.08 4.10
CA ASP A 68 -2.20 38.13 3.58
C ASP A 68 -0.90 38.26 4.39
N LYS A 69 -0.06 39.21 4.01
CA LYS A 69 1.22 39.44 4.69
C LYS A 69 1.03 39.80 6.17
N ALA A 70 0.03 40.63 6.50
CA ALA A 70 -0.21 41.04 7.88
C ALA A 70 -0.61 39.84 8.77
N PHE A 71 -1.36 38.88 8.22
CA PHE A 71 -1.65 37.62 8.89
C PHE A 71 -0.37 36.82 9.18
N TYR A 72 0.51 36.62 8.20
CA TYR A 72 1.75 35.85 8.44
C TYR A 72 2.74 36.56 9.34
N ASP A 73 2.83 37.90 9.27
CA ASP A 73 3.68 38.69 10.16
C ASP A 73 3.20 38.48 11.63
N SER A 74 1.88 38.46 11.88
CA SER A 74 1.32 38.21 13.22
C SER A 74 1.59 36.81 13.81
N LEU A 75 1.93 35.82 12.97
CA LEU A 75 2.24 34.45 13.43
C LEU A 75 3.69 34.27 13.90
N ASN A 76 4.58 35.20 13.53
CA ASN A 76 6.02 35.13 13.82
C ASN A 76 6.46 36.12 14.91
N ASP A 77 5.55 36.96 15.40
CA ASP A 77 5.84 38.00 16.41
C ASP A 77 5.83 37.47 17.87
N GLU A 78 5.96 36.15 18.08
CA GLU A 78 6.25 35.50 19.37
C GLU A 78 7.65 34.86 19.42
#